data_AF-A0A5B7A092-F1
#
_entry.id   AF-A0A5B7A092-F1
#
_cell.length_a   1.000
_cell.length_b   1.000
_cell.length_c   1.000
_cell.angle_alpha   90.00
_cell.angle_beta   90.00
_cell.angle_gamma   90.00
#
_symmetry.space_group_name_H-M   'P 1'
#
loop_
_entity.id
_entity.type
_entity.pdbx_description
1 polymer ?
#
loop_
_entity_poly.entity_id
_entity_poly.type
_entity_poly.pdbx_seq_one_letter_code
_entity_poly.pdbx_strand_id
1 'polypeptide(L)'
;LMENLLPLVFSVTKILEEDVTGIAAAGVERGEEEKADSTGNRVDHYIRSSLRNAFAKTLENGSVNSISVEVQEVSEALLKLAEEAEELALKEKEMFSPVLKKWHPIAAGVAAVTLHTCYATLLKQYLAGASSLSNETISILQRAGKLEKVL
;
A
#
# COMPACT_ATOMS: atom_id res chain seq x y z
N LEU A 1 -16.56 -7.00 -28.85
CA LEU A 1 -17.62 -6.60 -27.90
C LEU A 1 -16.95 -6.26 -26.55
N MET A 2 -17.50 -5.30 -25.79
CA MET A 2 -16.95 -4.83 -24.51
C MET A 2 -17.34 -5.75 -23.36
N GLU A 3 -16.56 -6.80 -23.12
CA GLU A 3 -16.88 -7.83 -22.10
C GLU A 3 -16.10 -7.60 -20.78
N ASN A 4 -15.08 -6.74 -20.80
CA ASN A 4 -14.20 -6.47 -19.64
C ASN A 4 -14.51 -5.15 -18.91
N LEU A 5 -15.53 -4.40 -19.35
CA LEU A 5 -15.90 -3.15 -18.68
C LEU A 5 -16.56 -3.41 -17.32
N LEU A 6 -17.29 -4.51 -17.17
CA LEU A 6 -17.99 -4.86 -15.93
C LEU A 6 -17.03 -5.22 -14.77
N PRO A 7 -16.02 -6.09 -14.94
CA PRO A 7 -15.03 -6.37 -13.88
C PRO A 7 -14.19 -5.15 -13.51
N LEU A 8 -13.89 -4.29 -14.48
CA LEU A 8 -13.10 -3.07 -14.28
C LEU A 8 -13.91 -2.02 -13.51
N VAL A 9 -15.16 -1.76 -13.92
CA VAL A 9 -16.07 -0.86 -13.20
C VAL A 9 -16.32 -1.38 -11.79
N PHE A 10 -16.51 -2.69 -11.60
CA PHE A 10 -16.69 -3.30 -10.28
C PHE A 10 -15.46 -3.13 -9.38
N SER A 11 -14.25 -3.25 -9.94
CA SER A 11 -12.99 -3.03 -9.21
C SER A 11 -12.81 -1.56 -8.84
N VAL A 12 -13.13 -0.63 -9.74
CA VAL A 12 -13.07 0.81 -9.49
C VAL A 12 -14.13 1.24 -8.47
N THR A 13 -15.36 0.73 -8.54
CA THR A 13 -16.40 1.02 -7.54
C THR A 13 -16.05 0.46 -6.18
N LYS A 14 -15.40 -0.72 -6.09
CA LYS A 14 -14.93 -1.26 -4.81
C LYS A 14 -13.83 -0.40 -4.18
N ILE A 15 -12.92 0.11 -4.98
CA ILE A 15 -11.88 1.04 -4.53
C ILE A 15 -12.50 2.36 -4.06
N LEU A 16 -13.53 2.86 -4.76
CA LEU A 16 -14.21 4.11 -4.41
C LEU A 16 -15.14 3.97 -3.19
N GLU A 17 -15.81 2.83 -3.03
CA GLU A 17 -16.70 2.55 -1.90
C GLU A 17 -15.90 2.42 -0.60
N GLU A 18 -14.70 1.85 -0.63
CA GLU A 18 -13.76 1.81 0.51
C GLU A 18 -13.26 3.22 0.91
N ASP A 19 -13.24 4.19 -0.01
CA ASP A 19 -12.83 5.58 0.28
C ASP A 19 -14.01 6.51 0.67
N VAL A 20 -15.27 6.13 0.44
CA VAL A 20 -16.46 6.97 0.75
C VAL A 20 -17.34 6.40 1.89
N THR A 21 -17.38 5.09 2.13
CA THR A 21 -18.22 4.51 3.21
C THR A 21 -17.73 4.78 4.63
N GLY A 22 -16.55 5.39 4.81
CA GLY A 22 -16.18 5.98 6.10
C GLY A 22 -17.01 7.20 6.52
N ILE A 23 -17.83 7.77 5.61
CA ILE A 23 -18.51 9.05 5.84
C ILE A 23 -20.04 8.98 5.69
N ALA A 24 -20.64 7.92 5.12
CA ALA A 24 -22.09 7.90 4.86
C ALA A 24 -22.79 6.54 4.93
N ALA A 25 -22.67 5.77 6.01
CA ALA A 25 -23.73 4.82 6.38
C ALA A 25 -23.69 4.44 7.87
N ALA A 26 -24.76 4.86 8.54
CA ALA A 26 -25.31 4.30 9.78
C ALA A 26 -24.59 4.62 11.10
N GLY A 27 -24.87 5.83 11.60
CA GLY A 27 -25.41 5.88 12.96
C GLY A 27 -26.77 5.16 12.99
N VAL A 28 -26.97 4.31 14.00
CA VAL A 28 -28.11 4.29 14.93
C VAL A 28 -28.02 3.00 15.78
N GLU A 29 -27.59 3.22 17.02
CA GLU A 29 -28.05 2.60 18.28
C GLU A 29 -27.73 1.12 18.60
N ARG A 30 -26.74 0.91 19.50
CA ARG A 30 -26.99 0.60 20.93
C ARG A 30 -25.68 0.60 21.73
N GLY A 31 -25.74 1.10 22.97
CA GLY A 31 -24.62 1.38 23.88
C GLY A 31 -23.55 0.28 24.00
N GLU A 32 -22.33 0.59 24.39
CA GLU A 32 -21.98 1.31 25.62
C GLU A 32 -20.74 2.20 25.43
N GLU A 33 -20.56 3.11 26.38
CA GLU A 33 -19.52 4.14 26.45
C GLU A 33 -18.10 3.61 26.19
N GLU A 34 -17.46 4.07 25.12
CA GLU A 34 -15.99 4.05 25.03
C GLU A 34 -15.46 5.44 24.70
N LYS A 35 -15.32 6.25 25.75
CA LYS A 35 -14.40 7.38 25.75
C LYS A 35 -12.97 6.83 25.62
N ALA A 36 -12.46 6.69 24.40
CA ALA A 36 -11.06 6.35 24.17
C ALA A 36 -10.51 7.04 22.90
N ASP A 37 -9.62 8.00 23.14
CA ASP A 37 -8.63 8.59 22.20
C ASP A 37 -9.00 8.69 20.70
N SER A 38 -9.91 9.61 20.38
CA SER A 38 -10.30 9.93 19.00
C SER A 38 -9.14 10.46 18.14
N THR A 39 -8.11 11.05 18.75
CA THR A 39 -6.98 11.66 18.03
C THR A 39 -6.01 10.65 17.47
N GLY A 40 -5.64 9.62 18.24
CA GLY A 40 -4.75 8.55 17.78
C GLY A 40 -5.31 7.80 16.57
N ASN A 41 -6.62 7.54 16.57
CA ASN A 41 -7.30 6.85 15.46
C ASN A 41 -7.32 7.67 14.16
N ARG A 42 -7.46 9.01 14.25
CA ARG A 42 -7.41 9.88 13.06
C ARG A 42 -6.02 9.99 12.47
N VAL A 43 -5.00 10.10 13.33
CA VAL A 43 -3.59 10.15 12.88
C VAL A 43 -3.18 8.84 12.23
N ASP A 44 -3.60 7.70 12.79
CA ASP A 44 -3.43 6.39 12.17
C ASP A 44 -3.99 6.36 10.74
N HIS A 45 -5.25 6.78 10.56
CA HIS A 45 -5.88 6.84 9.26
C HIS A 45 -5.10 7.72 8.27
N TYR A 46 -4.63 8.90 8.69
CA TYR A 46 -3.85 9.78 7.83
C TYR A 46 -2.50 9.18 7.42
N ILE A 47 -1.80 8.49 8.33
CA ILE A 47 -0.55 7.78 8.01
C ILE A 47 -0.81 6.72 6.94
N ARG A 48 -1.84 5.88 7.12
CA ARG A 48 -2.15 4.82 6.16
C ARG A 48 -2.52 5.38 4.79
N SER A 49 -3.42 6.37 4.76
CA SER A 49 -3.90 6.98 3.52
C SER A 49 -2.78 7.69 2.77
N SER A 50 -1.93 8.48 3.47
CA SER A 50 -0.85 9.21 2.83
C SER A 50 0.21 8.28 2.23
N LEU A 51 0.61 7.21 2.94
CA LEU A 51 1.59 6.25 2.46
C LEU A 51 1.07 5.40 1.30
N ARG A 52 -0.19 4.95 1.37
CA ARG A 52 -0.84 4.24 0.25
C ARG A 52 -0.84 5.10 -1.01
N ASN A 53 -1.23 6.37 -0.88
CA ASN A 53 -1.25 7.31 -1.99
C ASN A 53 0.17 7.62 -2.49
N ALA A 54 1.15 7.78 -1.60
CA ALA A 54 2.55 7.98 -1.99
C ALA A 54 3.07 6.79 -2.78
N PHE A 55 2.84 5.56 -2.30
CA PHE A 55 3.23 4.32 -2.97
C PHE A 55 2.53 4.16 -4.33
N ALA A 56 1.23 4.48 -4.43
CA ALA A 56 0.50 4.43 -5.71
C ALA A 56 1.07 5.41 -6.75
N LYS A 57 1.45 6.62 -6.32
CA LYS A 57 2.05 7.61 -7.23
C LYS A 57 3.38 7.17 -7.82
N THR A 58 4.13 6.32 -7.13
CA THR A 58 5.39 5.83 -7.69
C THR A 58 5.18 4.82 -8.82
N LEU A 59 4.09 4.04 -8.75
CA LEU A 59 3.63 3.19 -9.85
C LEU A 59 3.22 4.01 -11.08
N GLU A 60 2.50 5.12 -10.87
CA GLU A 60 2.05 6.02 -11.95
C GLU A 60 3.23 6.74 -12.63
N ASN A 61 4.21 7.20 -11.85
CA ASN A 61 5.40 7.87 -12.38
C ASN A 61 6.37 6.92 -13.09
N GLY A 62 6.33 5.62 -12.77
CA GLY A 62 7.13 4.58 -13.43
C GLY A 62 6.50 4.05 -14.73
N SER A 63 5.19 4.22 -14.92
CA SER A 63 4.42 3.66 -16.02
C SER A 63 4.14 4.70 -17.12
N VAL A 64 5.19 5.17 -17.81
CA VAL A 64 5.03 5.94 -19.05
C VAL A 64 5.09 4.97 -20.25
N ASN A 65 3.91 4.58 -20.76
CA ASN A 65 3.64 3.86 -22.01
C ASN A 65 4.22 2.44 -22.20
N SER A 66 3.40 1.39 -22.05
CA SER A 66 3.56 0.14 -22.83
C SER A 66 2.26 -0.67 -22.88
N ILE A 67 1.78 -0.95 -24.10
CA ILE A 67 0.52 -1.67 -24.43
C ILE A 67 0.72 -3.22 -24.42
N SER A 68 1.83 -3.71 -23.88
CA SER A 68 2.07 -5.14 -23.66
C SER A 68 3.08 -5.31 -22.53
N VAL A 69 2.60 -5.56 -21.32
CA VAL A 69 3.50 -5.71 -20.17
C VAL A 69 4.12 -7.11 -20.22
N GLU A 70 5.37 -7.19 -20.66
CA GLU A 70 6.16 -8.42 -20.60
C GLU A 70 6.45 -8.78 -19.13
N VAL A 71 6.68 -10.06 -18.83
CA VAL A 71 7.05 -10.53 -17.47
C VAL A 71 8.26 -9.76 -16.93
N GLN A 72 9.18 -9.38 -17.81
CA GLN A 72 10.34 -8.55 -17.49
C GLN A 72 9.92 -7.16 -16.95
N GLU A 73 8.97 -6.49 -17.59
CA GLU A 73 8.45 -5.19 -17.15
C GLU A 73 7.80 -5.26 -15.76
N VAL A 74 7.05 -6.33 -15.47
CA VAL A 74 6.47 -6.56 -14.13
C VAL A 74 7.55 -6.74 -13.07
N SER A 75 8.61 -7.51 -13.41
CA SER A 75 9.69 -7.78 -12.47
C SER A 75 10.49 -6.53 -12.12
N GLU A 76 10.76 -5.68 -13.10
CA GLU A 76 11.45 -4.41 -12.93
C GLU A 76 10.60 -3.41 -12.13
N ALA A 77 9.29 -3.37 -12.39
CA ALA A 77 8.36 -2.56 -11.60
C ALA A 77 8.37 -2.98 -10.13
N LEU A 78 8.32 -4.28 -9.84
CA LEU A 78 8.38 -4.79 -8.45
C LEU A 78 9.73 -4.51 -7.76
N LEU A 79 10.85 -4.55 -8.48
CA LEU A 79 12.14 -4.17 -7.93
C LEU A 79 12.17 -2.69 -7.56
N LYS A 80 11.70 -1.83 -8.47
CA LYS A 80 11.63 -0.38 -8.26
C LYS A 80 10.67 0.00 -7.13
N LEU A 81 9.50 -0.64 -7.05
CA LEU A 81 8.55 -0.40 -5.97
C LEU A 81 9.11 -0.77 -4.59
N ALA A 82 9.94 -1.81 -4.50
CA ALA A 82 10.61 -2.15 -3.25
C ALA A 82 11.66 -1.10 -2.85
N GLU A 83 12.37 -0.51 -3.82
CA GLU A 83 13.30 0.60 -3.61
C GLU A 83 12.58 1.85 -3.11
N GLU A 84 11.48 2.21 -3.75
CA GLU A 84 10.69 3.38 -3.38
C GLU A 84 9.98 3.20 -2.04
N ALA A 85 9.50 1.99 -1.73
CA ALA A 85 8.95 1.67 -0.40
C ALA A 85 10.00 1.83 0.70
N GLU A 86 11.26 1.47 0.42
CA GLU A 86 12.37 1.66 1.36
C GLU A 86 12.64 3.14 1.59
N GLU A 87 12.68 3.95 0.52
CA GLU A 87 12.82 5.40 0.63
C GLU A 87 11.65 6.03 1.42
N LEU A 88 10.41 5.62 1.13
CA LEU A 88 9.22 6.07 1.86
C LEU A 88 9.31 5.70 3.34
N ALA A 89 9.75 4.48 3.67
CA ALA A 89 9.91 4.03 5.05
C ALA A 89 10.95 4.85 5.81
N LEU A 90 12.12 5.08 5.20
CA LEU A 90 13.17 5.92 5.78
C LEU A 90 12.67 7.35 6.01
N LYS A 91 12.03 7.93 4.99
CA LYS A 91 11.46 9.28 5.06
C LYS A 91 10.42 9.43 6.17
N GLU A 92 9.51 8.46 6.28
CA GLU A 92 8.48 8.41 7.31
C GLU A 92 9.07 8.25 8.71
N LYS A 93 10.08 7.41 8.87
CA LYS A 93 10.77 7.19 10.14
C LYS A 93 11.58 8.41 10.60
N GLU A 94 12.26 9.08 9.68
CA GLU A 94 13.17 10.19 10.00
C GLU A 94 12.47 11.55 10.10
N MET A 95 11.48 11.82 9.25
CA MET A 95 10.85 13.14 9.19
C MET A 95 9.50 13.22 9.90
N PHE A 96 8.63 12.23 9.66
CA PHE A 96 7.24 12.31 10.08
C PHE A 96 7.00 11.67 11.45
N SER A 97 7.56 10.49 11.69
CA SER A 97 7.43 9.75 12.95
C SER A 97 7.82 10.55 14.21
N PRO A 98 8.92 11.35 14.22
CA PRO A 98 9.27 12.16 15.40
C PRO A 98 8.24 13.23 15.75
N VAL A 99 7.47 13.69 14.76
CA VAL A 99 6.41 14.68 14.91
C VAL A 99 5.11 13.97 15.29
N LEU A 100 4.75 12.91 14.56
CA LEU A 100 3.50 12.16 14.72
C LEU A 100 3.42 11.37 16.03
N LYS A 101 4.55 10.94 16.61
CA LYS A 101 4.57 10.22 17.89
C LYS A 101 3.96 10.96 19.08
N LYS A 102 3.78 12.28 18.98
CA LYS A 102 3.08 13.09 19.98
C LYS A 102 1.57 12.81 20.04
N TRP A 103 1.01 12.30 18.95
CA TRP A 103 -0.42 11.99 18.82
C TRP A 103 -0.69 10.50 18.55
N HIS A 104 0.30 9.77 18.03
CA HIS A 104 0.23 8.32 17.84
C HIS A 104 1.55 7.64 18.22
N PRO A 105 1.67 7.04 19.42
CA PRO A 105 2.94 6.52 19.94
C PRO A 105 3.66 5.51 19.04
N ILE A 106 2.91 4.82 18.18
CA ILE A 106 3.41 3.78 17.25
C ILE A 106 3.35 4.20 15.77
N ALA A 107 3.36 5.50 15.47
CA ALA A 107 3.26 6.03 14.10
C ALA A 107 4.21 5.33 13.10
N ALA A 108 5.49 5.15 13.47
CA ALA A 108 6.47 4.46 12.63
C ALA A 108 6.09 2.99 12.34
N GLY A 109 5.49 2.30 13.31
CA GLY A 109 5.03 0.92 13.14
C GLY A 109 3.81 0.82 12.22
N VAL A 110 2.87 1.76 12.33
CA VAL A 110 1.71 1.84 11.41
C VAL A 110 2.18 2.09 9.98
N ALA A 111 3.15 2.98 9.82
CA ALA A 111 3.77 3.24 8.53
C ALA A 111 4.44 1.99 7.94
N ALA A 112 5.27 1.31 8.72
CA ALA A 112 5.97 0.10 8.30
C ALA A 112 4.99 -0.99 7.84
N VAL A 113 3.95 -1.27 8.64
CA VAL A 113 2.91 -2.25 8.30
C VAL A 113 2.14 -1.84 7.04
N THR A 114 1.89 -0.54 6.85
CA THR A 114 1.20 -0.04 5.66
C THR A 114 2.03 -0.31 4.40
N LEU A 115 3.31 0.07 4.40
CA LEU A 115 4.22 -0.14 3.26
C LEU A 115 4.45 -1.63 2.98
N HIS A 116 4.66 -2.43 4.04
CA HIS A 116 4.72 -3.90 3.92
C HIS A 116 3.47 -4.44 3.22
N THR A 117 2.27 -4.03 3.66
CA THR A 117 1.01 -4.53 3.10
C THR A 117 0.84 -4.14 1.63
N CYS A 118 1.19 -2.90 1.26
CA CYS A 118 1.16 -2.44 -0.13
C CYS A 118 2.06 -3.30 -1.02
N TYR A 119 3.32 -3.48 -0.64
CA TYR A 119 4.27 -4.26 -1.43
C TYR A 119 3.94 -5.76 -1.43
N ALA A 120 3.63 -6.33 -0.27
CA ALA A 120 3.32 -7.75 -0.12
C ALA A 120 2.09 -8.17 -0.95
N THR A 121 1.13 -7.28 -1.14
CA THR A 121 -0.04 -7.55 -1.99
C THR A 121 0.37 -7.77 -3.46
N LEU A 122 1.21 -6.89 -4.00
CA LEU A 122 1.73 -6.99 -5.36
C LEU A 122 2.66 -8.20 -5.52
N LEU A 123 3.55 -8.42 -4.55
CA LEU A 123 4.45 -9.57 -4.55
C LEU A 123 3.67 -10.89 -4.55
N LYS A 124 2.62 -11.02 -3.73
CA LYS A 124 1.76 -12.21 -3.71
C LYS A 124 1.07 -12.45 -5.05
N GLN A 125 0.58 -11.39 -5.69
CA GLN A 125 -0.03 -11.50 -7.03
C GLN A 125 0.97 -11.99 -8.08
N TYR A 126 2.19 -11.45 -8.07
CA TYR A 126 3.26 -11.91 -8.96
C TYR A 126 3.60 -13.39 -8.73
N LEU A 127 3.82 -13.79 -7.47
CA LEU A 127 4.17 -15.17 -7.12
C LEU A 127 3.05 -16.16 -7.44
N ALA A 128 1.78 -15.76 -7.38
CA ALA A 128 0.66 -16.60 -7.77
C ALA A 128 0.65 -16.92 -9.28
N GLY A 129 1.23 -16.04 -10.11
CA GLY A 129 1.39 -16.25 -11.56
C GLY A 129 2.71 -16.93 -11.94
N ALA A 130 3.69 -17.01 -11.03
CA ALA A 130 4.99 -17.60 -11.29
C ALA A 130 4.92 -19.13 -11.30
N SER A 131 5.27 -19.76 -12.42
CA SER A 131 5.24 -21.22 -12.58
C SER A 131 6.53 -21.92 -12.12
N SER A 132 7.63 -21.19 -11.97
CA SER A 132 8.93 -21.70 -11.52
C SER A 132 9.77 -20.60 -10.88
N LEU A 133 10.78 -21.00 -10.11
CA LEU A 133 11.72 -20.06 -9.48
C LEU A 133 12.74 -19.56 -10.52
N SER A 134 12.47 -18.39 -11.09
CA SER A 134 13.36 -17.73 -12.06
C SER A 134 14.39 -16.81 -11.38
N ASN A 135 15.41 -16.35 -12.13
CA ASN A 135 16.41 -15.40 -11.62
C ASN A 135 15.78 -14.06 -11.24
N GLU A 136 14.76 -13.63 -11.98
CA GLU A 136 13.99 -12.41 -11.72
C GLU A 136 13.23 -12.56 -10.40
N THR A 137 12.57 -13.71 -10.18
CA THR A 137 11.88 -14.01 -8.93
C THR A 137 12.84 -14.00 -7.74
N ILE A 138 14.02 -14.59 -7.89
CA ILE A 138 15.06 -14.56 -6.84
C ILE A 138 15.48 -13.12 -6.53
N SER A 139 15.68 -12.29 -7.56
CA SER A 139 16.08 -10.90 -7.41
C SER A 139 15.01 -10.08 -6.67
N ILE A 140 13.73 -10.27 -7.03
CA ILE A 140 12.58 -9.65 -6.35
C ILE A 140 12.56 -10.05 -4.87
N LEU A 141 12.66 -11.35 -4.57
CA LEU A 141 12.64 -11.85 -3.19
C LEU A 141 13.82 -11.33 -2.37
N GLN A 142 15.01 -11.23 -2.97
CA GLN A 142 16.17 -10.62 -2.31
C GLN A 142 15.95 -9.14 -2.02
N ARG A 143 15.35 -8.38 -2.95
CA ARG A 143 15.02 -6.97 -2.74
C ARG A 143 13.93 -6.80 -1.68
N ALA A 144 12.89 -7.63 -1.70
CA ALA A 144 11.85 -7.69 -0.66
C ALA A 144 12.48 -7.92 0.73
N GLY A 145 13.41 -8.87 0.83
CA GLY A 145 14.14 -9.11 2.08
C GLY A 145 15.05 -7.96 2.54
N LYS A 146 15.44 -7.02 1.66
CA LYS A 146 16.11 -5.77 2.06
C LYS A 146 15.12 -4.76 2.60
N LEU A 147 13.97 -4.59 1.93
CA LEU A 147 12.88 -3.73 2.39
C LEU A 147 12.44 -4.11 3.81
N GLU A 148 12.24 -5.40 4.10
CA GLU A 148 11.85 -5.89 5.44
C GLU A 148 12.88 -5.62 6.55
N LYS A 149 14.14 -5.29 6.22
CA LYS A 149 15.14 -4.90 7.24
C LYS A 149 15.04 -3.42 7.62
N VAL A 150 14.37 -2.63 6.80
CA VAL A 150 14.22 -1.18 6.97
C VAL A 150 12.88 -0.83 7.61
N LEU A 151 11.82 -1.56 7.23
CA LEU A 151 10.51 -1.54 7.89
C LEU A 151 10.61 -1.99 9.36
#